data_AF-A0A7X6BDG1-F1
#
_entry.id   AF-A0A7X6BDG1-F1
#
_cell.length_a   1.000
_cell.length_b   1.000
_cell.length_c   1.000
_cell.angle_alpha   90.00
_cell.angle_beta   90.00
_cell.angle_gamma   90.00
#
_symmetry.space_group_name_H-M   'P 1'
#
loop_
_entity.id
_entity.type
_entity.pdbx_description
1 polymer ?
#
loop_
_entity_poly.entity_id
_entity_poly.type
_entity_poly.pdbx_seq_one_letter_code
_entity_poly.pdbx_strand_id
1 'polypeptide(L)'
;MIEVALAPFMPWIILAGIAMGFLGVGGWLFTTWLRVKNGYPLENSWGKAVYPQRNDEAIERIKLISQENAQLRAELGSVKDRLANVERIVTDGAHQLDREIEALRNRSN
;
A
#
# COMPACT_ATOMS: atom_id res chain seq x y z
N MET A 1 -36.71 36.63 48.93
CA MET A 1 -36.08 37.87 48.41
C MET A 1 -35.13 37.61 47.24
N ILE A 2 -34.31 36.54 47.26
CA ILE A 2 -33.37 36.24 46.17
C ILE A 2 -34.06 35.75 44.88
N GLU A 3 -35.12 34.93 44.98
CA GLU A 3 -35.83 34.42 43.80
C GLU A 3 -36.50 35.52 42.96
N VAL A 4 -37.10 36.53 43.61
CA VAL A 4 -37.73 37.67 42.94
C VAL A 4 -36.68 38.56 42.25
N ALA A 5 -35.47 38.64 42.80
CA ALA A 5 -34.38 39.40 42.21
C ALA A 5 -33.74 38.68 41.00
N LEU A 6 -33.76 37.35 40.97
CA LEU A 6 -33.18 36.55 39.87
C LEU A 6 -34.17 36.26 38.72
N ALA A 7 -35.47 36.27 38.99
CA ALA A 7 -36.53 36.01 38.01
C ALA A 7 -36.38 36.78 36.67
N PRO A 8 -36.07 38.10 36.62
CA PRO A 8 -35.90 38.81 35.35
C PRO A 8 -34.62 38.44 34.59
N PHE A 9 -33.61 37.90 35.28
CA PHE A 9 -32.34 37.47 34.68
C PHE A 9 -32.35 36.01 34.24
N MET A 10 -33.37 35.23 34.63
CA MET A 10 -33.49 33.81 34.31
C MET A 10 -33.42 33.51 32.80
N PRO A 11 -34.09 34.27 31.90
CA PRO A 11 -33.98 34.04 30.46
C PRO A 11 -32.55 34.25 29.93
N TRP A 12 -31.85 35.26 30.44
CA TRP A 12 -30.48 35.58 30.05
C TRP A 12 -29.48 34.52 30.52
N ILE A 13 -29.68 33.97 31.73
CA ILE A 13 -28.84 32.90 32.27
C ILE A 13 -29.02 31.62 31.44
N ILE A 14 -30.25 31.28 31.05
CA ILE A 14 -30.53 30.13 30.19
C ILE A 14 -29.90 30.31 28.81
N LEU A 15 -30.07 31.48 28.20
CA LEU A 15 -29.48 31.81 26.91
C LEU A 15 -27.95 31.72 26.95
N ALA A 16 -27.32 32.24 28.00
CA ALA A 16 -25.88 32.18 28.19
C ALA A 16 -25.36 30.74 28.33
N GLY A 17 -26.10 29.89 29.07
CA GLY A 17 -25.77 28.46 29.19
C GLY A 17 -25.82 27.73 27.86
N ILE A 18 -26.87 27.97 27.07
CA ILE A 18 -27.03 27.39 25.72
C ILE A 18 -25.90 27.88 24.81
N ALA A 19 -25.63 29.19 24.79
CA ALA A 19 -24.57 29.77 23.96
C ALA A 19 -23.19 29.19 24.29
N MET A 20 -22.86 29.05 25.58
CA MET A 20 -21.61 28.40 26.00
C MET A 20 -21.52 26.94 25.54
N GLY A 21 -22.62 26.19 25.63
CA GLY A 21 -22.67 24.80 25.14
C GLY A 21 -22.35 24.71 23.64
N PHE A 22 -22.99 25.55 22.83
CA PHE A 22 -22.74 25.60 21.38
C PHE A 22 -21.32 26.05 21.03
N LEU A 23 -20.76 27.03 21.75
CA LEU A 23 -19.37 27.47 21.55
C LEU A 23 -18.37 26.36 21.88
N GLY A 24 -18.61 25.58 22.93
CA GLY A 24 -17.77 24.43 23.28
C GLY A 24 -17.76 23.35 22.19
N VAL A 25 -18.94 22.96 21.71
CA VAL A 25 -19.07 21.95 20.64
C VAL A 25 -18.51 22.48 19.32
N GLY A 26 -18.82 23.73 18.98
CA GLY A 26 -18.32 24.40 17.78
C GLY A 26 -16.80 24.54 17.77
N GLY A 27 -16.21 24.90 18.91
CA GLY A 27 -14.75 24.95 19.09
C GLY A 27 -14.10 23.59 18.90
N TRP A 28 -14.66 22.53 19.49
CA TRP A 28 -14.15 21.17 19.31
C TRP A 28 -14.22 20.73 17.83
N LEU A 29 -15.37 20.91 17.18
CA LEU A 29 -15.54 20.60 15.76
C LEU A 29 -14.56 21.39 14.87
N PHE A 30 -14.37 22.68 15.16
CA PHE A 30 -13.44 23.53 14.42
C PHE A 30 -11.99 23.05 14.55
N THR A 31 -11.56 22.68 15.77
CA THR A 31 -10.21 22.14 15.95
C THR A 31 -10.01 20.79 15.28
N THR A 32 -11.02 19.91 15.30
CA THR A 32 -10.98 18.62 14.59
C THR A 32 -10.94 18.84 13.07
N TRP A 33 -11.75 19.76 12.55
CA TRP A 33 -11.76 20.12 11.13
C TRP A 33 -10.41 20.70 10.68
N LEU A 34 -9.80 21.58 11.50
CA LEU A 34 -8.48 22.15 11.22
C LEU A 34 -7.40 21.05 11.20
N ARG A 35 -7.43 20.10 12.15
CA ARG A 35 -6.50 18.96 12.19
C ARG A 35 -6.63 18.07 10.96
N VAL A 36 -7.86 17.76 10.55
CA VAL A 36 -8.15 16.98 9.32
C VAL A 36 -7.62 17.70 8.09
N LYS A 37 -7.92 19.00 7.94
CA LYS A 37 -7.51 19.79 6.78
C LYS A 37 -6.00 19.99 6.68
N ASN A 38 -5.33 20.16 7.82
CA ASN A 38 -3.87 20.34 7.89
C ASN A 38 -3.09 19.02 7.98
N GLY A 39 -3.77 17.86 7.90
CA GLY A 39 -3.11 16.56 7.85
C GLY A 39 -2.42 16.14 9.14
N TYR A 40 -2.82 16.69 10.29
CA TYR A 40 -2.37 16.18 11.58
C TYR A 40 -2.94 14.78 11.81
N PRO A 41 -2.14 13.82 12.31
CA PRO A 41 -2.62 12.48 12.52
C PRO A 41 -3.80 12.51 13.51
N LEU A 42 -4.92 11.94 13.09
CA LEU A 42 -6.03 11.69 14.01
C LEU A 42 -5.59 10.51 14.86
N GLU A 43 -5.32 10.76 16.15
CA GLU A 43 -5.05 9.69 17.10
C GLU A 43 -6.31 8.85 17.25
N ASN A 44 -6.21 7.55 17.00
CA ASN A 44 -7.21 6.62 17.52
C ASN A 44 -7.06 6.51 19.04
N SER A 45 -8.05 5.94 19.73
CA SER A 45 -8.07 5.76 21.19
C SER A 45 -6.90 4.92 21.77
N TRP A 46 -5.94 4.51 20.94
CA TRP A 46 -4.72 3.76 21.30
C TRP A 46 -3.42 4.42 20.81
N GLY A 47 -3.43 5.72 20.50
CA GLY A 47 -2.21 6.49 20.24
C GLY A 47 -1.48 6.14 18.93
N LYS A 48 -2.16 5.48 17.98
CA LYS A 48 -1.62 5.23 16.65
C LYS A 48 -2.14 6.32 15.71
N ALA A 49 -1.21 7.05 15.12
CA ALA A 49 -1.48 8.03 14.08
C ALA A 49 -2.21 7.36 12.90
N VAL A 50 -3.51 7.64 12.74
CA VAL A 50 -4.23 7.28 11.53
C VAL A 50 -3.93 8.37 10.52
N TYR A 51 -2.93 8.13 9.67
CA TYR A 51 -2.75 8.92 8.45
C TYR A 51 -3.79 8.44 7.45
N PRO A 52 -4.75 9.28 7.02
CA PRO A 52 -5.49 9.02 5.80
C PRO A 52 -4.50 9.20 4.63
N GLN A 53 -3.68 8.18 4.37
CA GLN A 53 -2.85 8.17 3.18
C GLN A 53 -3.79 8.08 1.98
N ARG A 54 -3.70 9.07 1.08
CA ARG A 54 -4.32 9.00 -0.24
C ARG A 54 -3.71 7.79 -0.94
N ASN A 55 -4.48 6.71 -0.95
CA ASN A 55 -4.05 5.40 -1.42
C ASN A 55 -3.82 5.38 -2.95
N ASP A 56 -4.21 6.45 -3.67
CA ASP A 56 -4.17 6.52 -5.14
C ASP A 56 -2.74 6.38 -5.69
N GLU A 57 -1.77 7.10 -5.12
CA GLU A 57 -0.37 7.06 -5.59
C GLU A 57 0.31 5.72 -5.23
N ALA A 58 -0.01 5.16 -4.06
CA ALA A 58 0.49 3.85 -3.65
C ALA A 58 -0.09 2.74 -4.53
N ILE A 59 -1.38 2.80 -4.87
CA ILE A 59 -2.05 1.87 -5.78
C ILE A 59 -1.45 1.96 -7.20
N GLU A 60 -1.18 3.17 -7.69
CA GLU A 60 -0.55 3.37 -9.00
C GLU A 60 0.88 2.80 -9.03
N ARG A 61 1.68 3.04 -7.99
CA ARG A 61 3.02 2.42 -7.84
C ARG A 61 2.95 0.90 -7.78
N ILE A 62 2.00 0.33 -7.05
CA ILE A 62 1.79 -1.13 -6.99
C ILE A 62 1.45 -1.67 -8.39
N LYS A 63 0.63 -0.96 -9.16
CA LYS A 63 0.29 -1.35 -10.54
C LYS A 63 1.52 -1.34 -11.45
N LEU A 64 2.36 -0.31 -11.38
CA LEU A 64 3.60 -0.22 -12.15
C LEU A 64 4.57 -1.36 -11.79
N ILE A 65 4.80 -1.60 -10.49
CA ILE A 65 5.67 -2.69 -10.02
C ILE A 65 5.12 -4.06 -10.43
N SER A 66 3.80 -4.25 -10.42
CA SER A 66 3.18 -5.50 -10.88
C SER A 66 3.39 -5.73 -12.38
N GLN A 67 3.41 -4.67 -13.19
CA GLN A 67 3.69 -4.75 -14.62
C GLN A 67 5.16 -5.09 -14.88
N GLU A 68 6.09 -4.43 -14.19
CA GLU A 68 7.53 -4.74 -14.26
C GLU A 68 7.82 -6.19 -13.88
N ASN A 69 7.20 -6.69 -12.81
CA ASN A 69 7.33 -8.09 -12.41
C ASN A 69 6.79 -9.07 -13.47
N ALA A 70 5.70 -8.72 -14.16
CA ALA A 70 5.17 -9.55 -15.24
C ALA A 70 6.14 -9.61 -16.44
N GLN A 71 6.72 -8.46 -16.80
CA GLN A 71 7.73 -8.39 -17.86
C GLN A 71 8.99 -9.20 -17.51
N LEU A 72 9.55 -9.00 -16.30
CA LEU A 72 10.73 -9.74 -15.85
C LEU A 72 10.50 -11.25 -15.84
N ARG A 73 9.30 -11.71 -15.48
CA ARG A 73 8.95 -13.13 -15.53
C ARG A 73 8.90 -13.67 -16.95
N ALA A 74 8.41 -12.87 -17.91
CA ALA A 74 8.40 -13.24 -19.32
C ALA A 74 9.83 -13.31 -19.89
N GLU A 75 10.67 -12.32 -19.59
CA GLU A 75 12.09 -12.30 -19.99
C GLU A 75 12.83 -13.51 -19.40
N LEU A 76 12.63 -13.80 -18.11
CA LEU A 76 13.21 -14.97 -17.45
C LEU A 76 12.73 -16.28 -18.06
N GLY A 77 11.46 -16.37 -18.49
CA GLY A 77 10.92 -17.50 -19.24
C GLY A 77 11.68 -17.74 -20.55
N SER A 78 11.86 -16.69 -21.34
CA SER A 78 12.60 -16.77 -22.62
C SER A 78 14.05 -17.21 -22.44
N VAL A 79 14.71 -16.77 -21.36
CA VAL A 79 16.07 -17.19 -21.03
C VAL A 79 16.10 -18.67 -20.64
N LYS A 80 15.12 -19.13 -19.85
CA LYS A 80 15.00 -20.55 -19.49
C LYS A 80 14.83 -21.46 -20.71
N ASP A 81 13.98 -21.07 -21.67
CA ASP A 81 13.78 -21.85 -22.90
C ASP A 81 15.07 -21.95 -23.72
N ARG A 82 15.85 -20.87 -23.78
CA ARG A 82 17.16 -20.88 -24.43
C ARG A 82 18.17 -21.76 -23.70
N LEU A 83 18.18 -21.71 -22.36
CA LEU A 83 19.05 -22.57 -21.56
C LEU A 83 18.69 -24.05 -21.75
N ALA A 84 17.41 -24.41 -21.79
CA ALA A 84 16.98 -25.78 -22.07
C ALA A 84 17.41 -26.25 -23.46
N ASN A 85 17.34 -25.38 -24.47
CA ASN A 85 17.86 -25.68 -25.80
C ASN A 85 19.37 -25.90 -25.81
N VAL A 86 20.14 -25.07 -25.08
CA VAL A 86 21.58 -25.24 -24.94
C VAL A 86 21.91 -26.54 -24.21
N GLU A 87 21.22 -26.84 -23.12
CA GLU A 87 21.37 -28.11 -22.38
C GLU A 87 21.13 -29.31 -23.30
N ARG A 88 20.08 -29.29 -24.11
CA ARG A 88 19.79 -30.34 -25.08
C ARG A 88 20.91 -30.51 -26.11
N ILE A 89 21.43 -29.41 -26.68
CA ILE A 89 22.53 -29.47 -27.67
C ILE A 89 23.79 -30.07 -27.05
N VAL A 90 24.15 -29.63 -25.85
CA VAL A 90 25.37 -30.09 -25.16
C VAL A 90 25.26 -31.56 -24.79
N THR A 91 24.11 -31.99 -24.26
CA THR A 91 23.89 -33.38 -23.84
C THR A 91 23.74 -34.33 -25.04
N ASP A 92 22.89 -34.01 -26.02
CA ASP A 92 22.64 -34.88 -27.17
C ASP A 92 23.88 -34.97 -28.08
N GLY A 93 24.56 -33.83 -28.30
CA GLY A 93 25.75 -33.76 -29.15
C GLY A 93 26.94 -34.56 -28.62
N ALA A 94 27.18 -34.52 -27.30
CA ALA A 94 28.26 -35.28 -26.68
C ALA A 94 28.04 -36.80 -26.85
N HIS A 95 26.83 -37.28 -26.56
CA HIS A 95 26.51 -38.70 -26.70
C HIS A 95 26.52 -39.19 -28.15
N GLN A 96 26.16 -38.32 -29.12
CA GLN A 96 26.25 -38.68 -30.54
C GLN A 96 27.70 -38.81 -31.00
N LEU A 97 28.56 -37.86 -30.62
CA LEU A 97 29.99 -37.89 -30.95
C LEU A 97 30.68 -39.14 -30.38
N ASP A 98 30.43 -39.48 -29.10
CA ASP A 98 31.02 -40.67 -28.47
C ASP A 98 30.62 -41.95 -29.22
N ARG A 99 29.36 -42.06 -29.65
CA ARG A 99 28.88 -43.20 -30.44
C ARG A 99 29.52 -43.26 -31.83
N GLU A 100 29.68 -42.11 -32.50
CA GLU A 100 30.34 -42.03 -33.81
C GLU A 100 31.82 -42.41 -33.72
N ILE A 101 32.52 -41.96 -32.66
CA ILE A 101 33.91 -42.34 -32.40
C ILE A 101 34.04 -43.86 -32.20
N GLU A 102 33.17 -44.46 -31.39
CA GLU A 102 33.22 -45.91 -31.13
C GLU A 102 32.92 -46.73 -32.40
N ALA A 103 31.98 -46.26 -33.24
CA ALA A 103 31.68 -46.90 -34.51
C ALA A 103 32.86 -46.85 -35.50
N LEU A 104 33.61 -45.74 -35.54
CA LEU A 104 34.82 -45.63 -36.35
C LEU A 104 35.95 -46.53 -35.84
N ARG A 105 36.16 -46.58 -34.51
CA ARG A 105 37.16 -47.43 -33.86
C ARG A 105 36.92 -48.93 -34.12
N ASN A 106 35.66 -49.37 -34.09
CA ASN A 106 35.29 -50.76 -34.39
C ASN A 106 35.39 -51.12 -35.88
N ARG A 107 35.38 -50.14 -36.79
CA ARG A 107 35.56 -50.38 -38.24
C ARG A 107 37.04 -50.44 -38.63
N SER A 108 37.91 -49.76 -37.89
CA SER A 108 39.36 -49.72 -38.17
C SER A 108 40.16 -50.89 -37.61
N ASN A 109 39.57 -51.66 -36.69
CA ASN A 109 40.11 -52.93 -36.16
C ASN A 109 39.50 -54.12 -36.90
#